data_AF-A0A933X7X6-F1
#
_entry.id   AF-A0A933X7X6-F1
#
_cell.length_a   1.000
_cell.length_b   1.000
_cell.length_c   1.000
_cell.angle_alpha   90.00
_cell.angle_beta   90.00
_cell.angle_gamma   90.00
#
_symmetry.space_group_name_H-M   'P 1'
#
loop_
_entity.id
_entity.type
_entity.pdbx_description
1 polymer ?
#
loop_
_entity_poly.entity_id
_entity_poly.type
_entity_poly.pdbx_seq_one_letter_code
_entity_poly.pdbx_strand_id
1 'polypeptide(L)'
;MNTTVMTEPHPQPHDSHSPEDIQRHVKVYLLIGLCLLLGTALTVGAYYVHFTSVVTTITVALCIASVKAGLVAAYFMHLISEKRMIYVLLVFTGFFFLGLMLLTVWAAQDYPMLPAR
;
A
#
# COMPACT_ATOMS: atom_id res chain seq x y z
N MET A 1 -15.89 48.76 43.84
CA MET A 1 -14.86 48.21 42.92
C MET A 1 -15.00 46.70 42.96
N ASN A 2 -16.05 46.17 42.32
CA ASN A 2 -16.32 44.73 42.26
C ASN A 2 -15.81 44.21 40.92
N THR A 3 -14.97 43.19 41.06
CA THR A 3 -14.30 42.35 40.07
C THR A 3 -15.18 41.97 38.87
N THR A 4 -15.18 42.80 37.83
CA THR A 4 -15.45 42.38 36.44
C THR A 4 -14.23 41.60 35.94
N VAL A 5 -13.95 40.45 36.55
CA VAL A 5 -13.20 39.41 35.87
C VAL A 5 -14.14 38.95 34.76
N MET A 6 -13.85 39.43 33.55
CA MET A 6 -14.42 38.91 32.34
C MET A 6 -14.13 37.41 32.35
N THR A 7 -15.12 36.61 32.75
CA THR A 7 -15.17 35.20 32.40
C THR A 7 -15.26 35.19 30.88
N GLU A 8 -14.11 35.18 30.20
CA GLU A 8 -14.07 34.74 28.83
C GLU A 8 -14.71 33.35 28.82
N PRO A 9 -15.73 33.09 27.96
CA PRO A 9 -16.23 31.76 27.79
C PRO A 9 -15.04 30.92 27.34
N HIS A 10 -14.58 30.02 28.20
CA HIS A 10 -13.62 29.00 27.85
C HIS A 10 -14.09 28.37 26.52
N PRO A 11 -13.26 28.33 25.47
CA PRO A 11 -13.57 27.54 24.29
C PRO A 11 -13.78 26.11 24.77
N GLN A 12 -15.02 25.65 24.71
CA GLN A 12 -15.32 24.24 24.90
C GLN A 12 -14.49 23.48 23.86
N PRO A 13 -13.65 22.51 24.25
CA PRO A 13 -13.18 21.55 23.27
C PRO A 13 -14.45 20.85 22.80
N HIS A 14 -14.88 21.19 21.58
CA HIS A 14 -16.01 20.56 20.92
C HIS A 14 -15.52 19.18 20.46
N ASP A 15 -15.23 18.30 21.43
CA ASP A 15 -14.85 16.90 21.25
C ASP A 15 -16.09 16.14 20.75
N SER A 16 -16.42 16.43 19.51
CA SER A 16 -17.49 15.82 18.74
C SER A 16 -16.95 14.48 18.22
N HIS A 17 -16.51 13.61 19.13
CA HIS A 17 -16.18 12.22 18.80
C HIS A 17 -17.50 11.46 18.63
N SER A 18 -18.18 11.73 17.52
CA SER A 18 -19.40 11.02 17.16
C SER A 18 -19.05 9.54 16.92
N PRO A 19 -19.79 8.59 17.51
CA PRO A 19 -19.59 7.16 17.25
C PRO A 19 -19.74 6.81 15.76
N GLU A 20 -20.36 7.69 14.97
CA GLU A 20 -20.58 7.55 13.53
C GLU A 20 -19.28 7.60 12.71
N ASP A 21 -18.30 8.42 13.10
CA ASP A 21 -17.02 8.54 12.40
C ASP A 21 -16.17 7.28 12.58
N ILE A 22 -16.15 6.74 13.79
CA ILE A 22 -15.43 5.50 14.13
C ILE A 22 -15.96 4.33 13.28
N GLN A 23 -17.28 4.24 13.12
CA GLN A 23 -17.89 3.16 12.33
C GLN A 23 -17.53 3.22 10.85
N ARG A 24 -17.39 4.42 10.26
CA ARG A 24 -16.96 4.55 8.85
C ARG A 24 -15.54 4.04 8.66
N HIS A 25 -14.60 4.43 9.52
CA HIS A 25 -13.22 3.95 9.45
C HIS A 25 -13.14 2.43 9.58
N VAL A 26 -13.87 1.85 10.54
CA VAL A 26 -13.90 0.38 10.74
C VAL A 26 -14.46 -0.37 9.54
N LYS A 27 -15.57 0.11 8.94
CA LYS A 27 -16.16 -0.51 7.73
C LYS A 27 -15.19 -0.48 6.55
N VAL A 28 -14.50 0.64 6.36
CA VAL A 28 -13.46 0.77 5.34
C VAL A 28 -12.38 -0.28 5.58
N TYR A 29 -11.76 -0.31 6.77
CA TYR A 29 -10.73 -1.31 7.12
C TYR A 29 -11.17 -2.76 6.90
N LEU A 30 -12.40 -3.12 7.27
CA LEU A 30 -12.95 -4.46 7.03
C LEU A 30 -13.09 -4.78 5.55
N LEU A 31 -13.56 -3.83 4.72
CA LEU A 31 -13.69 -4.01 3.29
C LEU A 31 -12.33 -4.24 2.61
N ILE A 32 -11.29 -3.54 3.06
CA ILE A 32 -9.93 -3.73 2.53
C ILE A 32 -9.32 -5.04 3.03
N GLY A 33 -9.55 -5.39 4.29
CA GLY A 33 -9.19 -6.70 4.83
C GLY A 33 -9.79 -7.84 4.01
N LEU A 34 -11.04 -7.69 3.57
CA LEU A 34 -11.69 -8.64 2.68
C LEU A 34 -11.06 -8.64 1.28
N CYS A 35 -10.77 -7.47 0.68
CA CYS A 35 -10.06 -7.39 -0.59
C CYS A 35 -8.66 -8.04 -0.54
N LEU A 36 -7.95 -7.90 0.58
CA LEU A 36 -6.65 -8.53 0.82
C LEU A 36 -6.76 -10.05 0.92
N LEU A 37 -7.78 -10.53 1.61
CA LEU A 37 -8.07 -11.95 1.73
C LEU A 37 -8.43 -12.54 0.36
N LEU A 38 -9.24 -11.83 -0.44
CA LEU A 38 -9.55 -12.18 -1.82
C LEU A 38 -8.29 -12.19 -2.70
N GLY A 39 -7.41 -11.19 -2.60
CA GLY A 39 -6.14 -11.17 -3.34
C GLY A 39 -5.23 -12.36 -2.98
N THR A 40 -5.24 -12.78 -1.72
CA THR A 40 -4.50 -13.97 -1.26
C THR A 40 -5.12 -15.24 -1.83
N ALA A 41 -6.44 -15.39 -1.75
CA ALA A 41 -7.16 -16.51 -2.35
C ALA A 41 -6.93 -16.59 -3.87
N LEU A 42 -6.89 -15.45 -4.56
CA LEU A 42 -6.61 -15.37 -5.99
C LEU A 42 -5.17 -15.81 -6.32
N THR A 43 -4.19 -15.47 -5.47
CA THR A 43 -2.80 -15.89 -5.65
C THR A 43 -2.64 -17.40 -5.45
N VAL A 44 -3.33 -17.96 -4.45
CA VAL A 44 -3.39 -19.41 -4.22
C VAL A 44 -4.13 -20.11 -5.36
N GLY A 45 -5.24 -19.55 -5.84
CA GLY A 45 -5.97 -20.06 -6.99
C GLY A 45 -5.13 -20.05 -8.27
N ALA A 46 -4.39 -18.97 -8.53
CA ALA A 46 -3.46 -18.87 -9.65
C ALA A 46 -2.34 -19.93 -9.57
N TYR A 47 -1.90 -20.30 -8.36
CA TYR A 47 -0.95 -21.40 -8.17
C TYR A 47 -1.52 -22.77 -8.55
N TYR A 48 -2.83 -23.00 -8.37
CA TYR A 48 -3.48 -24.26 -8.76
C TYR A 48 -3.77 -24.37 -10.26
N VAL A 49 -3.79 -23.26 -11.00
CA VAL A 49 -3.96 -23.29 -12.46
C VAL A 49 -2.61 -23.60 -13.10
N HIS A 50 -2.43 -24.84 -13.55
CA HIS A 50 -1.28 -25.23 -14.37
C HIS A 50 -1.33 -24.54 -15.74
N PHE A 51 -0.77 -23.33 -15.83
CA PHE A 51 -0.49 -22.72 -17.13
C PHE A 51 0.70 -23.43 -17.78
N THR A 52 0.55 -23.76 -19.07
CA THR A 52 1.59 -24.44 -19.87
C THR A 52 2.87 -23.61 -20.07
N SER A 53 2.88 -22.33 -19.68
CA SER A 53 4.01 -21.43 -19.85
C SER A 53 4.35 -20.74 -18.53
N VAL A 54 5.57 -20.98 -18.05
CA VAL A 54 6.12 -20.44 -16.78
C VAL A 54 6.06 -18.91 -16.77
N VAL A 55 6.30 -18.28 -17.92
CA VAL A 55 6.30 -16.81 -18.08
C VAL A 55 4.92 -16.23 -17.77
N THR A 56 3.85 -16.82 -18.28
CA THR A 56 2.48 -16.34 -18.06
C THR A 56 2.08 -16.43 -16.60
N THR A 57 2.47 -17.52 -15.92
CA THR A 57 2.20 -17.71 -14.49
C THR A 57 2.89 -16.62 -13.66
N ILE A 58 4.15 -16.32 -13.94
CA ILE A 58 4.93 -15.31 -13.23
C ILE A 58 4.33 -13.91 -13.45
N THR A 59 3.96 -13.57 -14.69
CA THR A 59 3.33 -12.28 -15.00
C THR A 59 2.02 -12.10 -14.25
N VAL A 60 1.15 -13.11 -14.25
CA VAL A 60 -0.12 -13.07 -13.52
C VAL A 60 0.11 -12.94 -12.01
N ALA A 61 1.05 -13.72 -11.46
CA ALA A 61 1.41 -13.64 -10.04
C ALA A 61 1.94 -12.26 -9.65
N LEU A 62 2.79 -11.62 -10.46
CA LEU A 62 3.27 -10.27 -10.22
C LEU A 62 2.16 -9.22 -10.33
N CYS A 63 1.27 -9.31 -11.32
CA CYS A 63 0.13 -8.40 -11.42
C CYS A 63 -0.75 -8.45 -10.17
N ILE A 64 -1.12 -9.65 -9.71
CA ILE A 64 -1.92 -9.83 -8.49
C ILE A 64 -1.16 -9.30 -7.27
N ALA A 65 0.15 -9.57 -7.19
CA ALA A 65 1.01 -9.07 -6.11
C ALA A 65 1.09 -7.53 -6.07
N SER A 66 1.17 -6.86 -7.22
CA SER A 66 1.17 -5.40 -7.30
C SER A 66 -0.17 -4.80 -6.87
N VAL A 67 -1.30 -5.42 -7.27
CA VAL A 67 -2.64 -4.95 -6.88
C VAL A 67 -2.84 -5.06 -5.37
N LYS A 68 -2.50 -6.19 -4.74
CA LYS A 68 -2.60 -6.31 -3.28
C LYS A 68 -1.69 -5.32 -2.55
N ALA A 69 -0.45 -5.13 -3.04
CA ALA A 69 0.52 -4.25 -2.42
C ALA A 69 0.08 -2.78 -2.53
N GLY A 70 -0.48 -2.38 -3.67
CA GLY A 70 -1.09 -1.06 -3.85
C GLY A 70 -2.27 -0.82 -2.92
N LEU A 71 -3.14 -1.83 -2.73
CA LEU A 71 -4.25 -1.74 -1.77
C LEU A 71 -3.77 -1.61 -0.32
N VAL A 72 -2.76 -2.39 0.10
CA VAL A 72 -2.15 -2.24 1.43
C VAL A 72 -1.57 -0.84 1.61
N ALA A 73 -0.80 -0.36 0.64
CA ALA A 73 -0.17 0.96 0.71
C ALA A 73 -1.20 2.10 0.75
N ALA A 74 -2.26 2.02 -0.06
CA ALA A 74 -3.28 3.05 -0.12
C ALA A 74 -4.12 3.13 1.18
N TYR A 75 -4.39 1.99 1.80
CA TYR A 75 -5.41 1.91 2.87
C TYR A 75 -4.85 1.66 4.27
N PHE A 76 -3.88 0.75 4.44
CA PHE A 76 -3.25 0.51 5.74
C PHE A 76 -2.32 1.66 6.15
N MET A 77 -1.88 2.48 5.19
CA MET A 77 -0.94 3.57 5.43
C MET A 77 -1.55 4.98 5.47
N HIS A 78 -2.90 5.10 5.50
CA HIS A 78 -3.61 6.36 5.81
C HIS A 78 -3.35 7.52 4.83
N LEU A 79 -3.83 7.38 3.59
CA LEU A 79 -3.82 8.44 2.57
C LEU A 79 -5.09 9.28 2.49
N ILE A 80 -6.15 8.91 3.21
CA ILE A 80 -7.44 9.60 3.07
C ILE A 80 -7.47 10.96 3.78
N SER A 81 -6.51 11.28 4.67
CA SER A 81 -6.63 12.50 5.47
C SER A 81 -5.43 13.44 5.56
N GLU A 82 -4.16 13.09 5.25
CA GLU A 82 -3.09 14.09 5.52
C GLU A 82 -1.72 14.05 4.80
N LYS A 83 -1.13 12.92 4.35
CA LYS A 83 0.33 12.91 4.01
C LYS A 83 0.68 12.47 2.58
N ARG A 84 0.51 13.39 1.62
CA ARG A 84 0.96 13.30 0.22
C ARG A 84 2.45 12.94 0.07
N MET A 85 3.29 13.35 1.03
CA MET A 85 4.74 13.11 1.04
C MET A 85 5.11 11.62 1.05
N ILE A 86 4.33 10.78 1.74
CA ILE A 86 4.60 9.34 1.86
C ILE A 86 4.33 8.63 0.53
N TYR A 87 3.29 9.03 -0.21
CA TYR A 87 3.00 8.46 -1.53
C TYR A 87 4.12 8.75 -2.53
N VAL A 88 4.67 9.98 -2.51
CA VAL A 88 5.79 10.36 -3.37
C VAL A 88 7.03 9.54 -3.05
N LEU A 89 7.38 9.38 -1.76
CA LEU A 89 8.51 8.54 -1.37
C LEU A 89 8.30 7.07 -1.73
N LEU A 90 7.12 6.51 -1.50
CA LEU A 90 6.83 5.11 -1.80
C LEU A 90 6.90 4.83 -3.31
N VAL A 91 6.33 5.72 -4.13
CA VAL A 91 6.45 5.63 -5.60
C VAL A 91 7.89 5.84 -6.05
N PHE A 92 8.62 6.80 -5.48
CA PHE A 92 10.01 7.06 -5.81
C PHE A 92 10.92 5.87 -5.47
N THR A 93 10.80 5.32 -4.27
CA THR A 93 11.55 4.14 -3.83
C THR A 93 11.16 2.90 -4.62
N GLY A 94 9.87 2.70 -4.92
CA GLY A 94 9.41 1.59 -5.75
C GLY A 94 9.92 1.68 -7.19
N PHE A 95 9.90 2.87 -7.79
CA PHE A 95 10.46 3.12 -9.12
C PHE A 95 11.97 2.90 -9.15
N PHE A 96 12.70 3.44 -8.17
CA PHE A 96 14.14 3.27 -8.06
C PHE A 96 14.51 1.80 -7.86
N PHE A 97 13.79 1.09 -6.97
CA PHE A 97 13.97 -0.34 -6.75
C PHE A 97 13.73 -1.16 -8.02
N LEU A 98 12.62 -0.90 -8.72
CA LEU A 98 12.31 -1.61 -9.97
C LEU A 98 13.37 -1.32 -11.06
N GLY A 99 13.82 -0.07 -11.16
CA GLY A 99 14.91 0.34 -12.04
C GLY A 99 16.22 -0.37 -11.73
N LEU A 100 16.61 -0.45 -10.44
CA LEU A 100 17.79 -1.19 -10.01
C LEU A 100 17.66 -2.69 -10.29
N MET A 101 16.47 -3.27 -10.09
CA MET A 101 16.23 -4.69 -10.33
C MET A 101 16.34 -5.02 -11.83
N LEU A 102 15.74 -4.21 -12.70
CA LEU A 102 15.87 -4.33 -14.16
C LEU A 102 17.30 -4.10 -14.64
N LEU A 103 17.97 -3.07 -14.12
CA LEU A 103 19.37 -2.78 -14.43
C LEU A 103 20.27 -3.95 -14.03
N THR A 104 20.05 -4.55 -12.86
CA THR A 104 20.81 -5.71 -12.38
C THR A 104 20.59 -6.93 -13.28
N VAL A 105 19.35 -7.18 -13.71
CA VAL A 105 19.03 -8.26 -14.66
C VAL A 105 19.70 -8.03 -16.02
N TRP A 106 19.68 -6.80 -16.52
CA TRP A 106 20.36 -6.43 -17.77
C TRP A 106 21.88 -6.55 -17.67
N ALA A 107 22.48 -5.98 -16.63
CA ALA A 107 23.91 -6.12 -16.35
C ALA A 107 24.32 -7.59 -16.15
N ALA A 108 23.37 -8.43 -15.72
CA ALA A 108 23.54 -9.86 -15.67
C ALA A 108 23.54 -10.54 -17.05
N GLN A 109 22.92 -10.00 -18.08
CA GLN A 109 23.07 -10.57 -19.42
C GLN A 109 24.46 -10.25 -20.01
N ASP A 110 25.15 -9.24 -19.48
CA ASP A 110 26.40 -8.68 -20.01
C ASP A 110 27.69 -9.35 -19.48
N TYR A 111 27.62 -10.40 -18.64
CA TYR A 111 28.84 -11.15 -18.31
C TYR A 111 29.26 -12.06 -19.48
N PRO A 112 30.39 -11.80 -20.17
CA PRO A 112 30.94 -12.75 -21.12
C PRO A 112 31.33 -14.00 -20.35
N MET A 113 30.72 -15.13 -20.70
CA MET A 113 31.17 -16.46 -20.30
C MET A 113 32.69 -16.57 -20.47
N LEU A 114 33.43 -16.60 -19.35
CA LEU A 114 34.86 -16.81 -19.38
C LEU A 114 35.12 -18.19 -20.03
N PRO A 115 35.98 -18.29 -21.07
CA PRO A 115 36.37 -19.59 -21.59
C PRO A 115 37.06 -20.37 -20.47
N ALA A 116 36.49 -21.53 -20.14
CA ALA A 116 37.09 -22.47 -19.21
C ALA A 116 38.30 -23.13 -19.88
N ARG A 117 39.46 -22.50 -19.69
CA ARG A 117 40.83 -22.97 -19.99
C ARG A 117 41.20 -23.19 -21.47
#